data_AF-A0A7S4IYT8-F1
#
_entry.id   AF-A0A7S4IYT8-F1
#
_cell.length_a   1.000
_cell.length_b   1.000
_cell.length_c   1.000
_cell.angle_alpha   90.00
_cell.angle_beta   90.00
_cell.angle_gamma   90.00
#
_symmetry.space_group_name_H-M   'P 1'
#
loop_
_entity.id
_entity.type
_entity.pdbx_description
1 polymer ?
#
loop_
_entity_poly.entity_id
_entity_poly.type
_entity_poly.pdbx_seq_one_letter_code
_entity_poly.pdbx_strand_id
1 'polypeptide(L)'
;EGDIAEAAHQFGVVGLPYGALSGGVLTGKYLEAMHQSDQGRPLEESRMRARPDFQPRYAAPVALAATAEYVALASKYGIKPLELALAWARDRWYNGGVIIGTTTVAQVEACVEAFKLEPLPEALNAEIDAIHERFRNPSAAYVNKDLVLTAPWLETMRDGAQKEQCSE
;
A
#
# COMPACT_ATOMS: atom_id res chain seq x y z
N GLU A 1 5.40 0.14 17.12
CA GLU A 1 6.36 0.85 16.23
C GLU A 1 7.30 1.78 17.01
N GLY A 2 6.83 2.43 18.08
CA GLY A 2 7.65 3.34 18.90
C GLY A 2 8.99 2.76 19.40
N ASP A 3 8.98 1.56 19.97
CA ASP A 3 10.16 0.99 20.64
C ASP A 3 11.38 0.82 19.71
N ILE A 4 11.15 0.40 18.45
CA ILE A 4 12.23 0.20 17.47
C ILE A 4 12.72 1.54 16.94
N ALA A 5 11.82 2.50 16.71
CA ALA A 5 12.19 3.83 16.23
C ALA A 5 13.05 4.58 17.26
N GLU A 6 12.67 4.51 18.54
CA GLU A 6 13.45 5.10 19.63
C GLU A 6 14.82 4.43 19.75
N ALA A 7 14.89 3.10 19.78
CA ALA A 7 16.15 2.39 19.87
C ALA A 7 17.07 2.71 18.68
N ALA A 8 16.55 2.70 17.45
CA ALA A 8 17.32 3.02 16.26
C ALA A 8 17.93 4.43 16.34
N HIS A 9 17.14 5.42 16.79
CA HIS A 9 17.63 6.77 17.00
C HIS A 9 18.77 6.86 18.01
N GLN A 10 18.63 6.19 19.17
CA GLN A 10 19.66 6.19 20.21
C GLN A 10 20.99 5.60 19.73
N PHE A 11 20.95 4.62 18.83
CA PHE A 11 22.14 3.96 18.28
C PHE A 11 22.63 4.56 16.94
N GLY A 12 22.05 5.68 16.48
CA GLY A 12 22.44 6.31 15.21
C GLY A 12 22.09 5.46 13.97
N VAL A 13 21.08 4.62 14.07
CA VAL A 13 20.56 3.78 12.99
C VAL A 13 19.31 4.42 12.39
N VAL A 14 19.22 4.47 11.07
CA VAL A 14 18.05 5.01 10.36
C VAL A 14 17.13 3.90 9.86
N GLY A 15 15.83 4.22 9.81
CA GLY A 15 14.82 3.37 9.19
C GLY A 15 14.88 3.42 7.66
N LEU A 16 14.73 2.25 7.04
CA LEU A 16 14.53 2.08 5.59
C LEU A 16 13.28 1.21 5.35
N PRO A 17 12.07 1.74 5.57
CA PRO A 17 10.84 1.00 5.34
C PRO A 17 10.77 0.45 3.92
N TYR A 18 10.48 -0.84 3.81
CA TYR A 18 10.14 -1.51 2.56
C TYR A 18 8.65 -1.77 2.50
N GLY A 19 8.11 -1.87 1.28
CA GLY A 19 6.70 -2.17 1.10
C GLY A 19 5.77 -1.03 1.51
N ALA A 20 6.22 0.23 1.40
CA ALA A 20 5.42 1.42 1.70
C ALA A 20 4.11 1.53 0.90
N LEU A 21 3.99 0.79 -0.22
CA LEU A 21 2.76 0.68 -1.01
C LEU A 21 2.02 -0.67 -0.84
N SER A 22 2.44 -1.51 0.11
CA SER A 22 1.85 -2.85 0.36
C SER A 22 1.69 -3.68 -0.92
N GLY A 23 2.77 -3.83 -1.69
CA GLY A 23 2.74 -4.56 -2.96
C GLY A 23 1.99 -3.86 -4.09
N GLY A 24 1.50 -2.64 -3.88
CA GLY A 24 0.66 -1.87 -4.80
C GLY A 24 -0.77 -1.65 -4.30
N VAL A 25 -1.16 -2.28 -3.19
CA VAL A 25 -2.51 -2.19 -2.63
C VAL A 25 -2.87 -0.75 -2.26
N LEU A 26 -1.96 0.00 -1.61
CA LEU A 26 -2.24 1.38 -1.17
C LEU A 26 -2.46 2.38 -2.30
N THR A 27 -2.19 2.01 -3.56
CA THR A 27 -2.56 2.87 -4.69
C THR A 27 -4.04 2.76 -5.06
N GLY A 28 -4.78 1.83 -4.44
CA GLY A 28 -6.19 1.56 -4.72
C GLY A 28 -6.45 0.72 -5.97
N LYS A 29 -5.42 0.31 -6.74
CA LYS A 29 -5.60 -0.32 -8.06
C LYS A 29 -6.32 -1.67 -8.04
N TYR A 30 -6.39 -2.32 -6.88
CA TYR A 30 -7.09 -3.59 -6.66
C TYR A 30 -8.45 -3.43 -5.97
N LEU A 31 -8.92 -2.20 -5.75
CA LEU A 31 -10.27 -1.92 -5.27
C LEU A 31 -11.21 -1.90 -6.47
N GLU A 32 -12.35 -2.59 -6.41
CA GLU A 32 -13.29 -2.73 -7.53
C GLU A 32 -13.62 -1.42 -8.24
N ALA A 33 -13.76 -0.32 -7.47
CA ALA A 33 -14.05 1.01 -8.00
C ALA A 33 -12.96 1.62 -8.91
N MET A 34 -11.74 1.06 -8.90
CA MET A 34 -10.54 1.61 -9.54
C MET A 34 -9.88 0.64 -10.55
N HIS A 35 -10.55 -0.47 -10.89
CA HIS A 35 -10.05 -1.51 -11.83
C HIS A 35 -9.97 -1.00 -13.29
N GLN A 36 -9.04 -0.10 -13.59
CA GLN A 36 -8.96 0.51 -14.93
C GLN A 36 -7.58 0.35 -15.58
N SER A 37 -6.48 0.49 -14.84
CA SER A 37 -5.12 0.10 -15.26
C SER A 37 -4.09 0.50 -14.19
N ASP A 38 -2.90 -0.12 -14.23
CA ASP A 38 -1.74 0.28 -13.42
C ASP A 38 -0.81 1.18 -14.26
N GLN A 39 -1.16 2.46 -14.40
CA GLN A 39 -0.36 3.43 -15.19
C GLN A 39 -0.14 2.95 -16.63
N GLY A 40 -1.21 2.49 -17.29
CA GLY A 40 -1.16 1.96 -18.66
C GLY A 40 -0.75 0.49 -18.79
N ARG A 41 -0.46 -0.19 -17.67
CA ARG A 41 -0.22 -1.64 -17.63
C ARG A 41 -1.51 -2.40 -17.26
N PRO A 42 -1.76 -3.59 -17.84
CA PRO A 42 -2.86 -4.45 -17.41
C PRO A 42 -2.77 -4.78 -15.92
N LEU A 43 -3.92 -4.79 -15.23
CA LEU A 43 -3.96 -5.08 -13.80
C LEU A 43 -3.47 -6.51 -13.50
N GLU A 44 -3.63 -7.41 -14.46
CA GLU A 44 -3.37 -8.85 -14.33
C GLU A 44 -1.87 -9.14 -14.22
N GLU A 45 -1.05 -8.27 -14.79
CA GLU A 45 0.39 -8.35 -14.64
C GLU A 45 0.91 -7.66 -13.37
N SER A 46 0.03 -7.01 -12.61
CA SER A 46 0.39 -6.36 -11.35
C SER A 46 0.64 -7.41 -10.26
N ARG A 47 1.55 -7.11 -9.33
CA ARG A 47 2.12 -8.08 -8.37
C ARG A 47 1.08 -8.98 -7.69
N MET A 48 0.00 -8.41 -7.14
CA MET A 48 -1.01 -9.18 -6.40
C MET A 48 -1.89 -10.08 -7.29
N ARG A 49 -2.04 -9.75 -8.59
CA ARG A 49 -2.77 -10.56 -9.57
C ARG A 49 -1.87 -11.66 -10.16
N ALA A 50 -0.67 -11.28 -10.61
CA ALA A 50 0.30 -12.20 -11.18
C ALA A 50 0.83 -13.22 -10.15
N ARG A 51 0.93 -12.82 -8.87
CA ARG A 51 1.41 -13.64 -7.76
C ARG A 51 0.50 -13.49 -6.54
N PRO A 52 -0.68 -14.12 -6.53
CA PRO A 52 -1.62 -14.05 -5.40
C PRO A 52 -1.04 -14.60 -4.09
N ASP A 53 -0.02 -15.45 -4.16
CA ASP A 53 0.72 -15.98 -3.01
C ASP A 53 1.76 -15.00 -2.41
N PHE A 54 1.98 -13.86 -3.07
CA PHE A 54 2.90 -12.83 -2.59
C PHE A 54 2.28 -12.04 -1.45
N GLN A 55 2.87 -12.14 -0.25
CA GLN A 55 2.46 -11.40 0.94
C GLN A 55 0.92 -11.32 1.09
N PRO A 56 0.22 -12.48 1.13
CA PRO A 56 -1.24 -12.55 0.94
C PRO A 56 -2.04 -11.72 1.98
N ARG A 57 -1.40 -11.36 3.11
CA ARG A 57 -1.93 -10.42 4.10
C ARG A 57 -2.27 -9.04 3.54
N TYR A 58 -1.62 -8.58 2.47
CA TYR A 58 -1.98 -7.29 1.84
C TYR A 58 -3.35 -7.33 1.14
N ALA A 59 -3.83 -8.51 0.78
CA ALA A 59 -5.15 -8.72 0.21
C ALA A 59 -6.21 -9.09 1.26
N ALA A 60 -5.87 -9.04 2.56
CA ALA A 60 -6.84 -9.32 3.61
C ALA A 60 -8.00 -8.31 3.55
N PRO A 61 -9.26 -8.73 3.82
CA PRO A 61 -10.42 -7.83 3.75
C PRO A 61 -10.25 -6.54 4.58
N VAL A 62 -9.65 -6.64 5.77
CA VAL A 62 -9.36 -5.48 6.62
C VAL A 62 -8.31 -4.53 6.02
N ALA A 63 -7.31 -5.06 5.29
CA ALA A 63 -6.31 -4.26 4.60
C ALA A 63 -6.91 -3.53 3.38
N LEU A 64 -7.81 -4.19 2.65
CA LEU A 64 -8.55 -3.58 1.55
C LEU A 64 -9.53 -2.51 2.04
N ALA A 65 -10.22 -2.75 3.16
CA ALA A 65 -11.11 -1.77 3.78
C ALA A 65 -10.34 -0.51 4.23
N ALA A 66 -9.21 -0.67 4.93
CA ALA A 66 -8.35 0.44 5.31
C ALA A 66 -7.83 1.20 4.08
N THR A 67 -7.44 0.47 3.03
CA THR A 67 -6.96 1.05 1.77
C THR A 67 -8.04 1.92 1.11
N ALA A 68 -9.29 1.46 1.07
CA ALA A 68 -10.39 2.24 0.51
C ALA A 68 -10.57 3.58 1.25
N GLU A 69 -10.40 3.60 2.57
CA GLU A 69 -10.46 4.83 3.34
C GLU A 69 -9.29 5.78 3.07
N TYR A 70 -8.06 5.27 2.96
CA TYR A 70 -6.91 6.09 2.58
C TYR A 70 -7.02 6.64 1.15
N VAL A 71 -7.58 5.87 0.22
CA VAL A 71 -7.84 6.33 -1.16
C VAL A 71 -8.87 7.45 -1.16
N ALA A 72 -9.97 7.30 -0.41
CA ALA A 72 -10.96 8.36 -0.26
C ALA A 72 -10.38 9.62 0.40
N LEU A 73 -9.54 9.45 1.42
CA LEU A 73 -8.84 10.56 2.07
C LEU A 73 -7.89 11.30 1.12
N ALA A 74 -7.09 10.57 0.33
CA ALA A 74 -6.23 11.16 -0.68
C ALA A 74 -7.04 12.01 -1.67
N SER A 75 -8.18 11.46 -2.15
CA SER A 75 -9.09 12.18 -3.04
C SER A 75 -9.68 13.45 -2.41
N LYS A 76 -10.08 13.40 -1.13
CA LYS A 76 -10.56 14.57 -0.37
C LYS A 76 -9.53 15.71 -0.33
N TYR A 77 -8.24 15.37 -0.26
CA TYR A 77 -7.14 16.32 -0.22
C TYR A 77 -6.54 16.64 -1.60
N GLY A 78 -7.09 16.10 -2.67
CA GLY A 78 -6.63 16.38 -4.05
C GLY A 78 -5.27 15.79 -4.41
N ILE A 79 -4.79 14.79 -3.67
CA ILE A 79 -3.53 14.08 -3.94
C ILE A 79 -3.79 12.63 -4.34
N LYS A 80 -2.80 11.98 -4.97
CA LYS A 80 -2.92 10.57 -5.36
C LYS A 80 -2.72 9.66 -4.14
N PRO A 81 -3.34 8.46 -4.10
CA PRO A 81 -3.12 7.52 -2.99
C PRO A 81 -1.66 7.10 -2.81
N LEU A 82 -0.92 6.94 -3.93
CA LEU A 82 0.52 6.67 -3.91
C LEU A 82 1.31 7.81 -3.25
N GLU A 83 0.94 9.05 -3.55
CA GLU A 83 1.56 10.25 -3.00
C GLU A 83 1.34 10.33 -1.49
N LEU A 84 0.10 10.12 -1.04
CA LEU A 84 -0.26 10.06 0.38
C LEU A 84 0.60 9.03 1.15
N ALA A 85 0.68 7.80 0.64
CA ALA A 85 1.39 6.71 1.30
C ALA A 85 2.91 6.95 1.37
N LEU A 86 3.52 7.43 0.28
CA LEU A 86 4.97 7.68 0.24
C LEU A 86 5.35 8.93 1.05
N ALA A 87 4.58 10.01 0.97
CA ALA A 87 4.82 11.21 1.77
C ALA A 87 4.71 10.91 3.27
N TRP A 88 3.68 10.17 3.70
CA TRP A 88 3.54 9.75 5.09
C TRP A 88 4.74 8.94 5.60
N ALA A 89 5.24 8.00 4.79
CA ALA A 89 6.41 7.20 5.13
C ALA A 89 7.71 8.03 5.18
N ARG A 90 7.89 8.95 4.22
CA ARG A 90 9.02 9.88 4.16
C ARG A 90 9.06 10.82 5.36
N ASP A 91 7.91 11.34 5.78
CA ASP A 91 7.80 12.39 6.81
C ASP A 91 8.05 11.86 8.24
N ARG A 92 8.36 10.57 8.42
CA ARG A 92 8.73 10.03 9.73
C ARG A 92 10.16 10.41 10.07
N TRP A 93 10.32 11.06 11.22
CA TRP A 93 11.60 11.57 11.72
C TRP A 93 12.72 10.50 11.84
N TYR A 94 12.35 9.23 11.97
CA TYR A 94 13.28 8.10 12.10
C TYR A 94 13.63 7.42 10.79
N ASN A 95 13.02 7.81 9.66
CA ASN A 95 13.30 7.22 8.35
C ASN A 95 14.39 8.03 7.62
N GLY A 96 15.44 7.33 7.17
CA GLY A 96 16.47 7.91 6.30
C GLY A 96 16.11 7.87 4.81
N GLY A 97 15.09 7.10 4.45
CA GLY A 97 14.59 6.94 3.08
C GLY A 97 13.49 5.88 3.01
N VAL A 98 12.91 5.65 1.84
CA VAL A 98 11.89 4.59 1.63
C VAL A 98 12.30 3.73 0.45
N ILE A 99 12.25 2.42 0.62
CA ILE A 99 12.54 1.46 -0.46
C ILE A 99 11.29 1.35 -1.34
N ILE A 100 11.41 1.85 -2.58
CA ILE A 100 10.36 1.75 -3.59
C ILE A 100 10.62 0.57 -4.54
N GLY A 101 9.54 -0.10 -4.94
CA GLY A 101 9.59 -1.20 -5.91
C GLY A 101 8.61 -0.94 -7.04
N THR A 102 9.15 -0.68 -8.23
CA THR A 102 8.39 -0.34 -9.45
C THR A 102 8.67 -1.35 -10.56
N THR A 103 7.78 -1.44 -11.54
CA THR A 103 7.91 -2.32 -12.71
C THR A 103 7.91 -1.55 -14.04
N THR A 104 7.65 -0.23 -14.01
CA THR A 104 7.67 0.64 -15.20
C THR A 104 8.36 1.96 -14.87
N VAL A 105 8.85 2.67 -15.89
CA VAL A 105 9.45 4.01 -15.74
C VAL A 105 8.43 5.02 -15.22
N ALA A 106 7.19 4.99 -15.73
CA ALA A 106 6.12 5.87 -15.26
C ALA A 106 5.85 5.71 -13.74
N GLN A 107 5.98 4.51 -13.19
CA GLN A 107 5.88 4.29 -11.74
C GLN A 107 7.07 4.87 -10.98
N VAL A 108 8.29 4.82 -11.55
CA VAL A 108 9.47 5.47 -10.96
C VAL A 108 9.24 6.97 -10.88
N GLU A 109 8.81 7.59 -11.98
CA GLU A 109 8.51 9.02 -12.04
C GLU A 109 7.43 9.39 -11.01
N ALA A 110 6.33 8.64 -10.95
CA ALA A 110 5.28 8.88 -9.95
C ALA A 110 5.79 8.79 -8.49
N CYS A 111 6.69 7.84 -8.20
CA CYS A 111 7.30 7.74 -6.88
C CYS A 111 8.22 8.93 -6.60
N VAL A 112 9.00 9.38 -7.58
CA VAL A 112 9.89 10.55 -7.44
C VAL A 112 9.07 11.82 -7.20
N GLU A 113 7.97 12.02 -7.93
CA GLU A 113 7.09 13.17 -7.73
C GLU A 113 6.45 13.17 -6.33
N ALA A 114 6.06 12.00 -5.81
CA ALA A 114 5.56 11.90 -4.43
C ALA A 114 6.59 12.38 -3.39
N PHE A 115 7.87 12.14 -3.63
CA PHE A 115 8.95 12.60 -2.74
C PHE A 115 9.22 14.11 -2.80
N LYS A 116 8.74 14.79 -3.85
CA LYS A 116 8.87 16.25 -4.01
C LYS A 116 7.73 17.03 -3.35
N LEU A 117 6.69 16.34 -2.86
CA LEU A 117 5.61 17.01 -2.15
C LEU A 117 6.12 17.68 -0.87
N GLU A 118 5.49 18.79 -0.49
CA GLU A 118 5.68 19.33 0.86
C GLU A 118 5.29 18.29 1.92
N PRO A 119 5.79 18.42 3.16
CA PRO A 119 5.34 17.60 4.27
C PRO A 119 3.82 17.62 4.40
N LEU A 120 3.23 16.47 4.74
CA LEU A 120 1.78 16.37 4.90
C LEU A 120 1.31 17.35 5.99
N PRO A 121 0.27 18.17 5.74
CA PRO A 121 -0.26 19.07 6.75
C PRO A 121 -0.73 18.33 8.00
N GLU A 122 -0.63 18.97 9.16
CA GLU A 122 -1.04 18.37 10.45
C GLU A 122 -2.49 17.87 10.44
N ALA A 123 -3.41 18.62 9.81
CA ALA A 123 -4.81 18.22 9.68
C ALA A 123 -4.97 16.90 8.89
N LEU A 124 -4.16 16.69 7.85
CA LEU A 124 -4.16 15.46 7.08
C LEU A 124 -3.55 14.31 7.90
N ASN A 125 -2.45 14.53 8.61
CA ASN A 125 -1.87 13.52 9.52
C ASN A 125 -2.87 13.09 10.59
N ALA A 126 -3.62 14.01 11.20
CA ALA A 126 -4.64 13.68 12.18
C ALA A 126 -5.77 12.79 11.61
N GLU A 127 -6.18 13.01 10.36
CA GLU A 127 -7.16 12.14 9.69
C GLU A 127 -6.58 10.75 9.35
N ILE A 128 -5.29 10.69 8.96
CA ILE A 128 -4.59 9.41 8.77
C ILE A 128 -4.56 8.63 10.09
N ASP A 129 -4.23 9.29 11.19
CA ASP A 129 -4.19 8.67 12.52
C ASP A 129 -5.58 8.17 12.95
N ALA A 130 -6.65 8.91 12.63
CA ALA A 130 -8.02 8.46 12.89
C ALA A 130 -8.42 7.22 12.07
N ILE A 131 -7.90 7.04 10.85
CA ILE A 131 -8.05 5.80 10.09
C ILE A 131 -7.18 4.71 10.74
N HIS A 132 -5.94 5.00 11.10
CA HIS A 132 -5.02 4.05 11.72
C HIS A 132 -5.56 3.48 13.04
N GLU A 133 -6.18 4.29 13.89
CA GLU A 133 -6.78 3.82 15.15
C GLU A 133 -7.97 2.88 14.94
N ARG A 134 -8.71 3.04 13.83
CA ARG A 134 -9.79 2.09 13.45
C ARG A 134 -9.25 0.82 12.81
N PHE A 135 -8.17 0.92 12.05
CA PHE A 135 -7.54 -0.19 11.32
C PHE A 135 -6.11 -0.40 11.80
N ARG A 136 -5.93 -0.68 13.09
CA ARG A 136 -4.58 -0.87 13.63
C ARG A 136 -3.97 -2.14 13.06
N ASN A 137 -2.79 -2.01 12.43
CA ASN A 137 -2.04 -3.14 11.89
C ASN A 137 -2.86 -4.09 10.99
N PRO A 138 -3.52 -3.58 9.94
CA PRO A 138 -4.50 -4.35 9.16
C PRO A 138 -3.84 -5.47 8.35
N SER A 139 -2.52 -5.35 8.13
CA SER A 139 -1.70 -6.34 7.43
C SER A 139 -0.82 -7.17 8.38
N ALA A 140 -1.04 -7.14 9.71
CA ALA A 140 -0.17 -7.85 10.66
C ALA A 140 -0.58 -9.30 10.96
N ALA A 141 -1.83 -9.69 10.67
CA ALA A 141 -2.20 -11.10 10.61
C ALA A 141 -1.60 -11.68 9.31
N TYR A 142 -0.80 -12.74 9.28
CA TYR A 142 -0.83 -13.94 10.08
C TYR A 142 0.60 -14.49 10.17
N VAL A 143 1.02 -14.91 11.37
CA VAL A 143 2.36 -15.48 11.63
C VAL A 143 2.62 -16.74 10.77
N ASN A 144 1.55 -17.41 10.34
CA ASN A 144 1.60 -18.60 9.51
C ASN A 144 1.12 -18.29 8.08
N LYS A 145 2.06 -18.26 7.12
CA LYS A 145 1.76 -18.04 5.70
C LYS A 145 0.81 -19.10 5.14
N ASP A 146 0.97 -20.36 5.53
CA ASP A 146 0.15 -21.48 5.02
C ASP A 146 -1.32 -21.29 5.40
N LEU A 147 -1.58 -20.80 6.62
CA LEU A 147 -2.94 -20.47 7.05
C LEU A 147 -3.57 -19.35 6.19
N VAL A 148 -2.80 -18.33 5.82
CA VAL A 148 -3.30 -17.24 4.93
C VAL A 148 -3.57 -17.76 3.53
N LEU A 149 -2.75 -18.69 3.05
CA LEU A 149 -2.92 -19.28 1.73
C LEU A 149 -4.19 -20.14 1.63
N THR A 150 -4.72 -20.63 2.77
CA THR A 150 -6.03 -21.31 2.85
C THR A 150 -7.22 -20.37 3.00
N ALA A 151 -7.00 -19.06 3.08
CA ALA A 151 -8.08 -18.12 3.35
C ALA A 151 -9.03 -17.97 2.14
N PRO A 152 -10.37 -17.99 2.35
CA PRO A 152 -11.35 -17.94 1.25
C PRO A 152 -11.25 -16.69 0.36
N TRP A 153 -10.87 -15.54 0.94
CA TRP A 153 -10.75 -14.28 0.18
C TRP A 153 -9.56 -14.22 -0.78
N LEU A 154 -8.65 -15.20 -0.73
CA LEU A 154 -7.55 -15.26 -1.68
C LEU A 154 -7.99 -15.76 -3.06
N GLU A 155 -9.05 -16.57 -3.11
CA GLU A 155 -9.65 -17.07 -4.37
C GLU A 155 -10.30 -15.94 -5.16
N THR A 156 -10.98 -15.00 -4.50
CA THR A 156 -11.55 -13.80 -5.15
C THR A 156 -10.50 -12.92 -5.83
N MET A 157 -9.25 -12.91 -5.33
CA MET A 157 -8.14 -12.21 -6.00
C MET A 157 -7.61 -12.98 -7.22
N ARG A 158 -7.72 -14.32 -7.23
CA ARG A 158 -7.34 -15.21 -8.34
C ARG A 158 -8.37 -15.18 -9.46
N ASP A 159 -9.65 -15.24 -9.14
CA ASP A 159 -10.74 -15.35 -10.12
C ASP A 159 -10.94 -14.08 -10.95
N GLY A 160 -10.62 -12.91 -10.39
CA GLY A 160 -10.57 -11.66 -11.15
C GLY A 160 -9.54 -11.68 -12.29
N ALA A 161 -8.54 -12.58 -12.24
CA ALA A 161 -7.59 -12.78 -13.33
C ALA A 161 -8.08 -13.77 -14.42
N GLN A 162 -9.10 -14.59 -14.14
CA GLN A 162 -9.62 -15.59 -15.09
C GLN A 162 -10.91 -15.15 -15.80
N LYS A 163 -11.76 -14.32 -15.18
CA LYS A 163 -13.06 -13.94 -15.75
C LYS A 163 -13.00 -13.06 -17.00
N GLU A 164 -11.89 -12.37 -17.26
CA GLU A 164 -11.73 -11.54 -18.48
C GLU A 164 -11.16 -12.30 -19.68
N GLN A 165 -10.64 -13.52 -19.50
CA GLN A 165 -10.17 -14.38 -20.61
C GLN A 165 -11.29 -15.12 -21.34
N CYS A 166 -12.53 -15.06 -20.84
CA CYS A 166 -13.69 -15.74 -21.46
C CYS A 166 -14.65 -14.77 -22.17
N SER A 167 -14.30 -13.49 -22.29
CA SER A 167 -15.06 -12.48 -23.02
C SER A 167 -14.27 -11.98 -24.24
N GLU A 168 -14.06 -12.88 -25.21
CA GLU A 168 -13.80 -12.56 -26.62
C GLU A 168 -14.78 -13.35 -27.50
#